data_AF-A0A924TI74-F1
#
_entry.id   AF-A0A924TI74-F1
#
_cell.length_a   1.000
_cell.length_b   1.000
_cell.length_c   1.000
_cell.angle_alpha   90.00
_cell.angle_beta   90.00
_cell.angle_gamma   90.00
#
_symmetry.space_group_name_H-M   'P 1'
#
loop_
_entity.id
_entity.type
_entity.pdbx_description
1 polymer ?
#
loop_
_entity_poly.entity_id
_entity_poly.type
_entity_poly.pdbx_seq_one_letter_code
_entity_poly.pdbx_strand_id
1 'polypeptide(L)'
;MQIPVIPSGKKFSLPRSVGSADALLLARFAQTQSAQKKLTAIVTAEPADTQRLEGELAFFAPELRVAVFPDWETLPYDTFSPHQDLISERLATLWRLLQHGNQNEVDVVLMPASTALVRLAPPSFLAGYTFNFRQKEKLNEAALKSQLTLAGYTHVTQVVSPGEYAVRGGLIDLFPMGSLVPYRVDLFGDEVDSIRTFDPDSQRSLYPVPEVRLLPGREFPMDEAARSAFRARWRERMEGDPTKTRLYKDIGAGIATAGIEYYLPLFFDSTATIFDYLGANATLAL
;
A
#
# COMPACT_ATOMS: atom_id res chain seq x y z
N MET A 1 32.57 -12.03 -2.62
CA MET A 1 32.06 -13.36 -3.04
C MET A 1 31.09 -13.12 -4.18
N GLN A 2 31.22 -13.83 -5.31
CA GLN A 2 30.35 -13.61 -6.47
C GLN A 2 29.25 -14.68 -6.46
N ILE A 3 27.98 -14.26 -6.42
CA ILE A 3 26.85 -15.19 -6.54
C ILE A 3 26.72 -15.57 -8.03
N PRO A 4 26.69 -16.87 -8.37
CA PRO A 4 26.52 -17.30 -9.75
C PRO A 4 25.13 -16.93 -10.29
N VAL A 5 24.94 -17.01 -11.61
CA VAL A 5 23.60 -16.91 -12.20
C VAL A 5 22.76 -18.10 -11.70
N ILE A 6 21.62 -17.80 -11.09
CA ILE A 6 20.68 -18.81 -10.57
C ILE A 6 19.56 -18.99 -11.59
N PRO A 7 19.41 -20.17 -12.23
CA PRO A 7 18.30 -20.43 -13.13
C PRO A 7 16.95 -20.35 -12.41
N SER A 8 15.89 -19.99 -13.13
CA SER A 8 14.54 -19.95 -12.55
C SER A 8 14.16 -21.28 -11.91
N GLY A 9 13.58 -21.22 -10.70
CA GLY A 9 13.22 -22.39 -9.89
C GLY A 9 14.40 -23.13 -9.25
N LYS A 10 15.64 -22.66 -9.38
CA LYS A 10 16.80 -23.21 -8.67
C LYS A 10 17.15 -22.38 -7.44
N LYS A 11 17.76 -23.04 -6.44
CA LYS A 11 18.23 -22.42 -5.22
C LYS A 11 19.76 -22.43 -5.19
N PHE A 12 20.34 -21.34 -4.74
CA PHE A 12 21.74 -21.28 -4.30
C PHE A 12 21.76 -21.01 -2.81
N SER A 13 22.68 -21.62 -2.06
CA SER A 13 22.74 -21.48 -0.60
C SER A 13 24.17 -21.23 -0.16
N LEU A 14 24.31 -20.28 0.76
CA LEU A 14 25.56 -19.91 1.38
C LEU A 14 25.40 -20.04 2.90
N PRO A 15 26.48 -20.33 3.64
CA PRO A 15 26.47 -20.18 5.09
C PRO A 15 26.19 -18.73 5.47
N ARG A 16 25.65 -18.51 6.68
CA ARG A 16 25.39 -17.16 7.20
C ARG A 16 26.70 -16.37 7.27
N SER A 17 26.71 -15.19 6.65
CA SER A 17 27.84 -14.27 6.71
C SER A 17 28.02 -13.70 8.12
N VAL A 18 29.25 -13.27 8.44
CA VAL A 18 29.57 -12.64 9.73
C VAL A 18 29.36 -11.13 9.63
N GLY A 19 28.65 -10.54 10.60
CA GLY A 19 28.35 -9.10 10.61
C GLY A 19 27.62 -8.65 9.35
N SER A 20 27.86 -7.42 8.90
CA SER A 20 27.22 -6.80 7.71
C SER A 20 27.72 -7.34 6.35
N ALA A 21 28.45 -8.47 6.34
CA ALA A 21 28.88 -9.11 5.10
C ALA A 21 27.71 -9.72 4.32
N ASP A 22 26.57 -9.98 4.97
CA ASP A 22 25.30 -10.32 4.32
C ASP A 22 24.76 -9.13 3.51
N ALA A 23 24.72 -7.92 4.09
CA ALA A 23 24.25 -6.72 3.42
C ALA A 23 25.12 -6.36 2.21
N LEU A 24 26.46 -6.43 2.34
CA LEU A 24 27.36 -6.23 1.20
C LEU A 24 27.08 -7.25 0.08
N LEU A 25 26.89 -8.52 0.43
CA LEU A 25 26.59 -9.58 -0.54
C LEU A 25 25.25 -9.33 -1.25
N LEU A 26 24.20 -9.01 -0.48
CA LEU A 26 22.86 -8.71 -0.99
C LEU A 26 22.85 -7.45 -1.85
N ALA A 27 23.59 -6.41 -1.46
CA ALA A 27 23.75 -5.19 -2.25
C ALA A 27 24.37 -5.47 -3.63
N ARG A 28 25.48 -6.22 -3.68
CA ARG A 28 26.12 -6.61 -4.94
C ARG A 28 25.23 -7.50 -5.80
N PHE A 29 24.48 -8.38 -5.15
CA PHE A 29 23.51 -9.23 -5.83
C PHE A 29 22.38 -8.41 -6.46
N ALA A 30 21.76 -7.53 -5.68
CA ALA A 30 20.70 -6.64 -6.12
C ALA A 30 21.14 -5.67 -7.22
N GLN A 31 22.36 -5.12 -7.17
CA GLN A 31 22.96 -4.35 -8.27
C GLN A 31 22.97 -5.15 -9.58
N THR A 32 23.36 -6.44 -9.50
CA THR A 32 23.41 -7.32 -10.67
C THR A 32 22.01 -7.62 -11.22
N GLN A 33 21.00 -7.77 -10.35
CA GLN A 33 19.60 -7.95 -10.77
C GLN A 33 18.99 -6.67 -11.36
N SER A 34 19.22 -5.52 -10.72
CA SER A 34 18.75 -4.21 -11.19
C SER A 34 19.32 -3.86 -12.57
N ALA A 35 20.60 -4.18 -12.84
CA ALA A 35 21.20 -4.03 -14.17
C ALA A 35 20.48 -4.88 -15.25
N GLN A 36 19.80 -5.96 -14.85
CA GLN A 36 18.95 -6.79 -15.71
C GLN A 36 17.47 -6.39 -15.66
N LYS A 37 17.13 -5.27 -15.01
CA LYS A 37 15.75 -4.82 -14.74
C LYS A 37 14.91 -5.86 -14.01
N LYS A 38 15.52 -6.59 -13.08
CA LYS A 38 14.85 -7.56 -12.22
C LYS A 38 14.77 -7.04 -10.80
N LEU A 39 13.57 -7.11 -10.24
CA LEU A 39 13.31 -6.84 -8.82
C LEU A 39 13.98 -7.92 -7.96
N THR A 40 14.59 -7.51 -6.85
CA THR A 40 15.04 -8.42 -5.80
C THR A 40 14.13 -8.28 -4.58
N ALA A 41 13.45 -9.34 -4.16
CA ALA A 41 12.73 -9.37 -2.89
C ALA A 41 13.57 -10.09 -1.85
N ILE A 42 13.85 -9.42 -0.74
CA ILE A 42 14.62 -9.97 0.38
C ILE A 42 13.66 -10.17 1.54
N VAL A 43 13.46 -11.43 1.92
CA VAL A 43 12.62 -11.81 3.04
C VAL A 43 13.51 -12.10 4.24
N THR A 44 13.41 -11.30 5.30
CA THR A 44 14.18 -11.50 6.53
C THR A 44 13.46 -12.42 7.50
N ALA A 45 14.20 -13.08 8.38
CA ALA A 45 13.59 -13.90 9.44
C ALA A 45 12.79 -13.03 10.43
N GLU A 46 13.38 -11.91 10.86
CA GLU A 46 12.83 -11.02 11.87
C GLU A 46 12.70 -9.57 11.35
N PRO A 47 11.76 -8.76 11.88
CA PRO A 47 11.61 -7.35 11.51
C PRO A 47 12.88 -6.50 11.74
N ALA A 48 13.62 -6.78 12.82
CA ALA A 48 14.86 -6.07 13.13
C ALA A 48 15.94 -6.25 12.04
N ASP A 49 15.96 -7.40 11.36
CA ASP A 49 16.86 -7.62 10.23
C ASP A 49 16.44 -6.80 9.00
N THR A 50 15.13 -6.59 8.77
CA THR A 50 14.65 -5.72 7.69
C THR A 50 15.14 -4.29 7.91
N GLN A 51 14.96 -3.74 9.13
CA GLN A 51 15.40 -2.38 9.45
C GLN A 51 16.93 -2.23 9.36
N ARG A 52 17.69 -3.23 9.84
CA ARG A 52 19.15 -3.24 9.68
C ARG A 52 19.56 -3.24 8.21
N LEU A 53 18.99 -4.14 7.40
CA LEU A 53 19.34 -4.27 5.99
C LEU A 53 18.95 -3.03 5.19
N GLU A 54 17.86 -2.35 5.52
CA GLU A 54 17.50 -1.08 4.89
C GLU A 54 18.64 -0.05 5.00
N GLY A 55 19.16 0.16 6.21
CA GLY A 55 20.27 1.08 6.45
C GLY A 55 21.60 0.61 5.85
N GLU A 56 21.92 -0.68 5.97
CA GLU A 56 23.19 -1.23 5.46
C GLU A 56 23.22 -1.30 3.92
N LEU A 57 22.10 -1.62 3.26
CA LEU A 57 22.01 -1.61 1.79
C LEU A 57 22.23 -0.21 1.23
N ALA A 58 21.67 0.83 1.86
CA ALA A 58 21.87 2.21 1.45
C ALA A 58 23.35 2.64 1.55
N PHE A 59 24.10 2.09 2.49
CA PHE A 59 25.55 2.32 2.61
C PHE A 59 26.35 1.63 1.48
N PHE A 60 26.04 0.36 1.17
CA PHE A 60 26.82 -0.42 0.20
C PHE A 60 26.42 -0.20 -1.26
N ALA A 61 25.19 0.21 -1.54
CA ALA A 61 24.65 0.45 -2.87
C ALA A 61 23.63 1.60 -2.86
N PRO A 62 24.09 2.85 -2.66
CA PRO A 62 23.23 4.04 -2.54
C PRO A 62 22.39 4.34 -3.79
N GLU A 63 22.73 3.76 -4.93
CA GLU A 63 21.99 3.89 -6.18
C GLU A 63 20.77 2.95 -6.28
N LEU A 64 20.68 1.91 -5.44
CA LEU A 64 19.54 1.01 -5.43
C LEU A 64 18.33 1.70 -4.79
N ARG A 65 17.19 1.61 -5.46
CA ARG A 65 15.91 2.06 -4.90
C ARG A 65 15.34 0.95 -4.03
N VAL A 66 15.65 1.02 -2.75
CA VAL A 66 15.14 0.10 -1.73
C VAL A 66 13.76 0.58 -1.26
N ALA A 67 12.82 -0.34 -1.14
CA ALA A 67 11.54 -0.13 -0.49
C ALA A 67 11.36 -1.15 0.64
N VAL A 68 10.70 -0.76 1.72
CA VAL A 68 10.24 -1.68 2.76
C VAL A 68 8.75 -1.92 2.54
N PHE A 69 8.32 -3.18 2.64
CA PHE A 69 6.90 -3.50 2.73
C PHE A 69 6.55 -3.68 4.20
N PRO A 70 5.91 -2.69 4.84
CA PRO A 70 5.78 -2.68 6.29
C PRO A 70 4.68 -3.63 6.76
N ASP A 71 4.82 -4.08 7.99
CA ASP A 71 3.82 -4.89 8.68
C ASP A 71 2.61 -4.03 9.09
N TRP A 72 1.51 -4.67 9.46
CA TRP A 72 0.38 -3.98 10.06
C TRP A 72 0.65 -3.50 11.50
N GLU A 73 1.67 -4.05 12.16
CA GLU A 73 2.00 -3.78 13.57
C GLU A 73 0.82 -4.06 14.51
N THR A 74 -0.04 -5.00 14.14
CA THR A 74 -1.13 -5.53 14.97
C THR A 74 -0.96 -7.03 15.12
N LEU A 75 -1.47 -7.59 16.21
CA LEU A 75 -1.38 -9.04 16.42
C LEU A 75 -2.40 -9.79 15.55
N PRO A 76 -2.12 -11.03 15.11
CA PRO A 76 -3.10 -11.81 14.35
C PRO A 76 -4.46 -11.88 15.08
N TYR A 77 -5.51 -11.43 14.38
CA TYR A 77 -6.89 -11.30 14.90
C TYR A 77 -7.05 -10.27 16.02
N ASP A 78 -6.24 -9.20 16.00
CA ASP A 78 -6.42 -8.06 16.89
C ASP A 78 -7.80 -7.41 16.73
N THR A 79 -8.21 -6.72 17.79
CA THR A 79 -9.40 -5.86 17.80
C THR A 79 -9.10 -4.42 17.37
N PHE A 80 -7.82 -4.10 17.15
CA PHE A 80 -7.37 -2.84 16.58
C PHE A 80 -7.14 -2.97 15.07
N SER A 81 -7.42 -1.88 14.34
CA SER A 81 -6.99 -1.77 12.94
C SER A 81 -5.58 -1.17 12.87
N PRO A 82 -4.81 -1.46 11.82
CA PRO A 82 -3.50 -0.87 11.59
C PRO A 82 -3.60 0.66 11.48
N HIS A 83 -2.51 1.35 11.84
CA HIS A 83 -2.43 2.80 11.70
C HIS A 83 -2.56 3.22 10.22
N GLN A 84 -3.19 4.37 9.94
CA GLN A 84 -3.43 4.81 8.55
C GLN A 84 -2.13 5.09 7.81
N ASP A 85 -1.09 5.54 8.50
CA ASP A 85 0.24 5.71 7.91
C ASP A 85 0.83 4.40 7.39
N LEU A 86 0.66 3.30 8.15
CA LEU A 86 1.10 1.97 7.71
C LEU A 86 0.29 1.51 6.50
N ILE A 87 -1.04 1.67 6.52
CA ILE A 87 -1.89 1.34 5.36
C ILE A 87 -1.46 2.14 4.12
N SER A 88 -1.21 3.44 4.29
CA SER A 88 -0.73 4.36 3.25
C SER A 88 0.59 3.88 2.65
N GLU A 89 1.58 3.56 3.50
CA GLU A 89 2.89 3.08 3.09
C GLU A 89 2.80 1.72 2.38
N ARG A 90 2.00 0.79 2.91
CA ARG A 90 1.74 -0.53 2.28
C ARG A 90 1.18 -0.37 0.88
N LEU A 91 0.14 0.45 0.72
CA LEU A 91 -0.49 0.68 -0.58
C LEU A 91 0.47 1.36 -1.56
N ALA A 92 1.30 2.31 -1.09
CA ALA A 92 2.37 2.90 -1.88
C ALA A 92 3.38 1.84 -2.36
N THR A 93 3.89 1.00 -1.47
CA THR A 93 4.86 -0.05 -1.82
C THR A 93 4.23 -1.04 -2.81
N LEU A 94 3.02 -1.52 -2.56
CA LEU A 94 2.31 -2.42 -3.50
C LEU A 94 2.10 -1.78 -4.86
N TRP A 95 1.72 -0.50 -4.91
CA TRP A 95 1.57 0.23 -6.16
C TRP A 95 2.90 0.32 -6.93
N ARG A 96 3.98 0.73 -6.25
CA ARG A 96 5.32 0.83 -6.86
C ARG A 96 5.81 -0.52 -7.42
N LEU A 97 5.49 -1.62 -6.73
CA LEU A 97 5.79 -2.98 -7.20
C LEU A 97 5.03 -3.31 -8.49
N LEU A 98 3.74 -2.99 -8.58
CA LEU A 98 2.97 -3.18 -9.82
C LEU A 98 3.52 -2.37 -11.00
N GLN A 99 4.08 -1.19 -10.71
CA GLN A 99 4.64 -0.30 -11.72
C GLN A 99 6.07 -0.66 -12.16
N HIS A 100 6.73 -1.61 -11.49
CA HIS A 100 8.13 -1.96 -11.75
C HIS A 100 8.41 -2.28 -13.23
N GLY A 101 7.52 -3.00 -13.92
CA GLY A 101 7.68 -3.33 -15.33
C GLY A 101 7.68 -2.13 -16.28
N ASN A 102 7.08 -1.01 -15.88
CA ASN A 102 6.88 0.18 -16.73
C ASN A 102 7.83 1.32 -16.36
N GLN A 103 7.99 1.58 -15.06
CA GLN A 103 8.69 2.76 -14.53
C GLN A 103 9.93 2.37 -13.71
N ASN A 104 10.11 1.08 -13.43
CA ASN A 104 11.23 0.51 -12.69
C ASN A 104 11.46 1.23 -11.36
N GLU A 105 10.45 1.50 -10.53
CA GLU A 105 10.57 2.41 -9.36
C GLU A 105 11.23 1.79 -8.10
N VAL A 106 11.45 0.47 -8.08
CA VAL A 106 11.95 -0.29 -6.92
C VAL A 106 12.91 -1.36 -7.40
N ASP A 107 14.17 -1.33 -6.96
CA ASP A 107 15.14 -2.39 -7.30
C ASP A 107 15.13 -3.52 -6.26
N VAL A 108 14.87 -3.16 -5.00
CA VAL A 108 14.84 -4.07 -3.87
C VAL A 108 13.60 -3.81 -3.02
N VAL A 109 12.88 -4.87 -2.67
CA VAL A 109 11.85 -4.82 -1.63
C VAL A 109 12.25 -5.69 -0.44
N LEU A 110 12.24 -5.10 0.75
CA LEU A 110 12.53 -5.77 2.02
C LEU A 110 11.23 -6.04 2.77
N MET A 111 11.14 -7.20 3.41
CA MET A 111 10.04 -7.53 4.33
C MET A 111 10.43 -8.68 5.25
N PRO A 112 9.90 -8.77 6.48
CA PRO A 112 10.05 -9.97 7.29
C PRO A 112 9.14 -11.09 6.79
N ALA A 113 9.49 -12.33 7.12
CA ALA A 113 8.74 -13.52 6.74
C ALA A 113 7.29 -13.49 7.26
N SER A 114 7.06 -12.92 8.45
CA SER A 114 5.73 -12.73 9.02
C SER A 114 4.82 -11.93 8.09
N THR A 115 5.32 -10.81 7.53
CA THR A 115 4.58 -9.93 6.63
C THR A 115 4.41 -10.55 5.24
N ALA A 116 5.43 -11.29 4.74
CA ALA A 116 5.35 -11.97 3.45
C ALA A 116 4.27 -13.07 3.38
N LEU A 117 3.89 -13.65 4.53
CA LEU A 117 2.89 -14.71 4.63
C LEU A 117 1.44 -14.18 4.68
N VAL A 118 1.25 -12.88 4.89
CA VAL A 118 -0.08 -12.25 4.99
C VAL A 118 -0.76 -12.24 3.62
N ARG A 119 -2.08 -12.52 3.61
CA ARG A 119 -2.91 -12.39 2.41
C ARG A 119 -3.15 -10.92 2.09
N LEU A 120 -3.09 -10.57 0.82
CA LEU A 120 -3.27 -9.22 0.32
C LEU A 120 -4.50 -9.11 -0.58
N ALA A 121 -4.94 -7.88 -0.82
CA ALA A 121 -5.86 -7.60 -1.91
C ALA A 121 -5.26 -8.07 -3.24
N PRO A 122 -6.07 -8.46 -4.23
CA PRO A 122 -5.55 -8.77 -5.55
C PRO A 122 -5.01 -7.51 -6.24
N PRO A 123 -3.97 -7.60 -7.10
CA PRO A 123 -3.49 -6.46 -7.89
C PRO A 123 -4.57 -5.72 -8.67
N SER A 124 -5.60 -6.43 -9.13
CA SER A 124 -6.76 -5.87 -9.83
C SER A 124 -7.58 -4.91 -8.96
N PHE A 125 -7.64 -5.13 -7.65
CA PHE A 125 -8.29 -4.19 -6.73
C PHE A 125 -7.53 -2.86 -6.70
N LEU A 126 -6.21 -2.91 -6.50
CA LEU A 126 -5.41 -1.69 -6.43
C LEU A 126 -5.48 -0.91 -7.75
N ALA A 127 -5.36 -1.59 -8.89
CA ALA A 127 -5.49 -0.97 -10.20
C ALA A 127 -6.89 -0.39 -10.47
N GLY A 128 -7.96 -1.08 -10.07
CA GLY A 128 -9.34 -0.66 -10.33
C GLY A 128 -9.84 0.50 -9.47
N TYR A 129 -9.24 0.70 -8.29
CA TYR A 129 -9.62 1.76 -7.35
C TYR A 129 -8.56 2.89 -7.27
N THR A 130 -7.60 2.91 -8.21
CA THR A 130 -6.68 4.04 -8.35
C THR A 130 -7.30 5.09 -9.26
N PHE A 131 -7.35 6.33 -8.80
CA PHE A 131 -7.89 7.46 -9.55
C PHE A 131 -6.85 8.58 -9.63
N ASN A 132 -6.76 9.29 -10.75
CA ASN A 132 -5.86 10.42 -10.92
C ASN A 132 -6.58 11.58 -11.60
N PHE A 133 -6.11 12.79 -11.31
CA PHE A 133 -6.53 14.00 -12.00
C PHE A 133 -5.42 15.05 -11.95
N ARG A 134 -5.46 15.99 -12.90
CA ARG A 134 -4.40 17.00 -13.10
C ARG A 134 -4.95 18.41 -13.03
N GLN A 135 -4.04 19.36 -12.89
CA GLN A 135 -4.40 20.77 -13.12
C GLN A 135 -5.00 20.94 -14.52
N LYS A 136 -6.00 21.83 -14.63
CA LYS A 136 -6.77 22.15 -15.85
C LYS A 136 -7.71 21.04 -16.33
N GLU A 137 -7.85 19.95 -15.58
CA GLU A 137 -8.88 18.95 -15.86
C GLU A 137 -10.20 19.34 -15.19
N LYS A 138 -11.32 18.86 -15.77
CA LYS A 138 -12.63 19.02 -15.16
C LYS A 138 -12.79 18.06 -13.99
N LEU A 139 -13.20 18.59 -12.84
CA LEU A 139 -13.43 17.83 -11.63
C LEU A 139 -14.79 18.20 -11.02
N ASN A 140 -15.72 17.24 -11.05
CA ASN A 140 -17.00 17.39 -10.38
C ASN A 140 -16.83 17.05 -8.89
N GLU A 141 -16.93 18.06 -8.03
CA GLU A 141 -16.78 17.94 -6.57
C GLU A 141 -17.69 16.85 -5.96
N ALA A 142 -18.97 16.82 -6.33
CA ALA A 142 -19.93 15.87 -5.77
C ALA A 142 -19.63 14.42 -6.21
N ALA A 143 -19.20 14.24 -7.46
CA ALA A 143 -18.76 12.96 -7.97
C ALA A 143 -17.47 12.49 -7.27
N LEU A 144 -16.49 13.39 -7.11
CA LEU A 144 -15.25 13.09 -6.39
C LEU A 144 -15.54 12.71 -4.94
N LYS A 145 -16.38 13.47 -4.23
CA LYS A 145 -16.79 13.16 -2.86
C LYS A 145 -17.38 11.76 -2.73
N SER A 146 -18.23 11.38 -3.68
CA SER A 146 -18.82 10.06 -3.74
C SER A 146 -17.77 8.97 -4.01
N GLN A 147 -16.85 9.22 -4.95
CA GLN A 147 -15.74 8.32 -5.26
C GLN A 147 -14.79 8.13 -4.07
N LEU A 148 -14.41 9.20 -3.38
CA LEU A 148 -13.57 9.16 -2.18
C LEU A 148 -14.24 8.33 -1.08
N THR A 149 -15.54 8.55 -0.85
CA THR A 149 -16.31 7.75 0.13
C THR A 149 -16.31 6.27 -0.24
N LEU A 150 -16.54 5.93 -1.52
CA LEU A 150 -16.51 4.55 -2.01
C LEU A 150 -15.11 3.93 -1.93
N ALA A 151 -14.07 4.72 -2.14
CA ALA A 151 -12.68 4.33 -1.99
C ALA A 151 -12.27 4.15 -0.52
N GLY A 152 -13.13 4.52 0.45
CA GLY A 152 -12.87 4.34 1.88
C GLY A 152 -12.21 5.53 2.56
N TYR A 153 -12.20 6.71 1.93
CA TYR A 153 -11.73 7.94 2.55
C TYR A 153 -12.73 8.49 3.56
N THR A 154 -12.22 9.12 4.62
CA THR A 154 -13.01 9.70 5.69
C THR A 154 -13.20 11.20 5.47
N HIS A 155 -14.46 11.65 5.45
CA HIS A 155 -14.78 13.07 5.38
C HIS A 155 -14.60 13.72 6.75
N VAL A 156 -13.68 14.67 6.84
CA VAL A 156 -13.30 15.37 8.07
C VAL A 156 -13.45 16.88 7.91
N THR A 157 -13.43 17.61 9.02
CA THR A 157 -13.41 19.08 8.98
C THR A 157 -12.04 19.61 8.59
N GLN A 158 -10.97 18.94 9.01
CA GLN A 158 -9.58 19.30 8.77
C GLN A 158 -8.78 18.03 8.52
N VAL A 159 -8.03 18.02 7.41
CA VAL A 159 -7.21 16.89 6.98
C VAL A 159 -5.88 16.94 7.70
N VAL A 160 -5.54 15.85 8.38
CA VAL A 160 -4.28 15.67 9.13
C VAL A 160 -3.61 14.33 8.86
N SER A 161 -4.36 13.29 8.46
CA SER A 161 -3.85 11.94 8.23
C SER A 161 -4.18 11.37 6.85
N PRO A 162 -3.40 10.41 6.32
CA PRO A 162 -3.72 9.72 5.07
C PRO A 162 -5.12 9.10 5.09
N GLY A 163 -5.79 9.13 3.94
CA GLY A 163 -7.16 8.62 3.81
C GLY A 163 -8.24 9.62 4.24
N GLU A 164 -7.88 10.85 4.57
CA GLU A 164 -8.83 11.91 4.93
C GLU A 164 -9.05 12.89 3.77
N TYR A 165 -10.23 13.50 3.75
CA TYR A 165 -10.53 14.63 2.87
C TYR A 165 -11.52 15.60 3.53
N ALA A 166 -11.45 16.87 3.11
CA ALA A 166 -12.36 17.93 3.53
C ALA A 166 -12.73 18.79 2.32
N VAL A 167 -13.97 19.29 2.30
CA VAL A 167 -14.46 20.15 1.22
C VAL A 167 -15.00 21.45 1.81
N ARG A 168 -14.53 22.59 1.30
CA ARG A 168 -14.85 23.93 1.78
C ARG A 168 -15.08 24.88 0.60
N GLY A 169 -16.28 24.88 0.04
CA GLY A 169 -16.56 25.61 -1.20
C GLY A 169 -15.72 25.04 -2.34
N GLY A 170 -15.02 25.89 -3.10
CA GLY A 170 -14.14 25.46 -4.19
C GLY A 170 -12.82 24.80 -3.75
N LEU A 171 -12.54 24.72 -2.44
CA LEU A 171 -11.32 24.09 -1.93
C LEU A 171 -11.58 22.67 -1.47
N ILE A 172 -10.74 21.74 -1.94
CA ILE A 172 -10.74 20.34 -1.54
C ILE A 172 -9.37 20.02 -0.96
N ASP A 173 -9.33 19.73 0.34
CA ASP A 173 -8.16 19.18 1.00
C ASP A 173 -8.27 17.66 1.00
N LEU A 174 -7.21 16.98 0.64
CA LEU A 174 -7.18 15.51 0.58
C LEU A 174 -5.78 15.00 0.90
N PHE A 175 -5.69 13.93 1.67
CA PHE A 175 -4.43 13.24 1.95
C PHE A 175 -4.45 11.87 1.29
N PRO A 176 -3.89 11.72 0.06
CA PRO A 176 -3.92 10.45 -0.63
C PRO A 176 -3.20 9.35 0.12
N MET A 177 -3.77 8.14 0.13
CA MET A 177 -3.00 6.95 0.49
C MET A 177 -1.82 6.80 -0.48
N GLY A 178 -0.66 6.51 0.08
CA GLY A 178 0.62 6.42 -0.63
C GLY A 178 1.32 7.76 -0.89
N SER A 179 0.74 8.90 -0.50
CA SER A 179 1.44 10.19 -0.51
C SER A 179 2.11 10.45 0.85
N LEU A 180 3.25 11.14 0.84
CA LEU A 180 3.93 11.61 2.05
C LEU A 180 3.34 12.93 2.58
N VAL A 181 2.58 13.64 1.76
CA VAL A 181 2.05 14.97 2.08
C VAL A 181 0.62 15.13 1.55
N PRO A 182 -0.23 15.91 2.24
CA PRO A 182 -1.57 16.17 1.77
C PRO A 182 -1.58 17.26 0.68
N TYR A 183 -2.67 17.31 -0.08
CA TYR A 183 -2.87 18.24 -1.18
C TYR A 183 -4.12 19.09 -0.96
N ARG A 184 -4.01 20.36 -1.35
CA ARG A 184 -5.11 21.32 -1.47
C ARG A 184 -5.35 21.58 -2.95
N VAL A 185 -6.55 21.25 -3.40
CA VAL A 185 -7.05 21.46 -4.76
C VAL A 185 -7.98 22.65 -4.74
N ASP A 186 -7.68 23.64 -5.58
CA ASP A 186 -8.51 24.84 -5.78
C ASP A 186 -9.29 24.69 -7.09
N LEU A 187 -10.62 24.81 -7.00
CA LEU A 187 -11.53 24.70 -8.13
C LEU A 187 -12.04 26.07 -8.56
N PHE A 188 -11.91 26.35 -9.86
CA PHE A 188 -12.60 27.47 -10.50
C PHE A 188 -13.81 26.93 -11.29
N GLY A 189 -14.97 26.90 -10.65
CA GLY A 189 -16.14 26.23 -11.20
C GLY A 189 -15.99 24.72 -11.16
N ASP A 190 -15.97 24.06 -12.33
CA ASP A 190 -15.74 22.62 -12.48
C ASP A 190 -14.33 22.27 -12.95
N GLU A 191 -13.39 23.22 -12.96
CA GLU A 191 -12.01 23.03 -13.41
C GLU A 191 -11.01 23.13 -12.24
N VAL A 192 -9.99 22.26 -12.24
CA VAL A 192 -8.88 22.32 -11.29
C VAL A 192 -7.95 23.47 -11.65
N ASP A 193 -8.05 24.58 -10.93
CA ASP A 193 -7.21 25.78 -11.15
C ASP A 193 -5.77 25.53 -10.65
N SER A 194 -5.63 25.05 -9.40
CA SER A 194 -4.32 24.73 -8.85
C SER A 194 -4.34 23.57 -7.87
N ILE A 195 -3.20 22.88 -7.78
CA ILE A 195 -2.98 21.81 -6.79
C ILE A 195 -1.69 22.14 -6.06
N ARG A 196 -1.73 22.16 -4.73
CA ARG A 196 -0.58 22.48 -3.87
C ARG A 196 -0.47 21.46 -2.75
N THR A 197 0.75 21.13 -2.34
CA THR A 197 0.96 20.49 -1.04
C THR A 197 0.60 21.46 0.08
N PHE A 198 0.26 20.95 1.25
CA PHE A 198 0.15 21.78 2.45
C PHE A 198 0.69 21.03 3.68
N ASP A 199 1.01 21.80 4.72
CA ASP A 199 1.48 21.26 5.99
C ASP A 199 0.28 20.91 6.89
N PRO A 200 0.11 19.64 7.33
CA PRO A 200 -1.08 19.19 8.06
C PRO A 200 -1.23 19.85 9.44
N ASP A 201 -0.16 20.33 10.05
CA ASP A 201 -0.22 20.97 11.37
C ASP A 201 -0.63 22.44 11.28
N SER A 202 0.06 23.21 10.42
CA SER A 202 -0.16 24.65 10.24
C SER A 202 -1.27 24.98 9.24
N GLN A 203 -1.70 24.00 8.43
CA GLN A 203 -2.72 24.13 7.38
C GLN A 203 -2.36 25.13 6.26
N ARG A 204 -1.08 25.43 6.10
CA ARG A 204 -0.57 26.39 5.10
C ARG A 204 -0.13 25.66 3.83
N SER A 205 -0.56 26.17 2.70
CA SER A 205 -0.11 25.69 1.39
C SER A 205 1.39 25.91 1.21
N LEU A 206 2.04 24.96 0.57
CA LEU A 206 3.48 24.93 0.30
C LEU A 206 3.70 24.98 -1.22
N TYR A 207 4.15 23.87 -1.82
CA TYR A 207 4.61 23.81 -3.21
C TYR A 207 3.52 23.36 -4.17
N PRO A 208 3.45 23.90 -5.40
CA PRO A 208 2.52 23.41 -6.41
C PRO A 208 2.93 22.01 -6.92
N VAL A 209 1.95 21.18 -7.26
CA VAL A 209 2.16 19.86 -7.87
C VAL A 209 1.26 19.71 -9.12
N PRO A 210 1.70 18.98 -10.15
CA PRO A 210 0.98 18.94 -11.43
C PRO A 210 -0.26 18.03 -11.41
N GLU A 211 -0.28 17.02 -10.55
CA GLU A 211 -1.30 15.99 -10.51
C GLU A 211 -1.51 15.43 -9.10
N VAL A 212 -2.67 14.81 -8.88
CA VAL A 212 -2.99 13.99 -7.72
C VAL A 212 -3.18 12.55 -8.19
N ARG A 213 -2.59 11.60 -7.46
CA ARG A 213 -2.90 10.18 -7.55
C ARG A 213 -3.52 9.74 -6.23
N LEU A 214 -4.69 9.13 -6.29
CA LEU A 214 -5.42 8.57 -5.18
C LEU A 214 -5.35 7.05 -5.27
N LEU A 215 -4.69 6.43 -4.29
CA LEU A 215 -4.83 5.00 -4.01
C LEU A 215 -6.11 4.78 -3.17
N PRO A 216 -6.61 3.54 -3.04
CA PRO A 216 -7.76 3.25 -2.19
C PRO A 216 -7.49 3.64 -0.74
N GLY A 217 -8.50 4.09 -0.01
CA GLY A 217 -8.40 4.43 1.42
C GLY A 217 -8.18 3.22 2.33
N ARG A 218 -8.34 1.99 1.81
CA ARG A 218 -8.20 0.72 2.54
C ARG A 218 -7.64 -0.36 1.63
N GLU A 219 -7.11 -1.42 2.22
CA GLU A 219 -6.69 -2.63 1.49
C GLU A 219 -7.87 -3.53 1.07
N PHE A 220 -9.12 -3.05 1.15
CA PHE A 220 -10.32 -3.76 0.70
C PHE A 220 -11.45 -2.80 0.30
N PRO A 221 -12.36 -3.22 -0.60
CA PRO A 221 -13.48 -2.40 -1.03
C PRO A 221 -14.59 -2.32 0.03
N MET A 222 -15.26 -1.17 0.10
CA MET A 222 -16.39 -0.92 1.02
C MET A 222 -17.67 -0.45 0.31
N ASP A 223 -17.71 -0.53 -1.03
CA ASP A 223 -18.94 -0.28 -1.79
C ASP A 223 -20.04 -1.31 -1.47
N GLU A 224 -21.27 -1.03 -1.93
CA GLU A 224 -22.43 -1.88 -1.63
C GLU A 224 -22.29 -3.32 -2.12
N ALA A 225 -21.65 -3.52 -3.29
CA ALA A 225 -21.44 -4.85 -3.85
C ALA A 225 -20.44 -5.64 -2.98
N ALA A 226 -19.33 -5.02 -2.57
CA ALA A 226 -18.34 -5.61 -1.69
C ALA A 226 -18.91 -5.98 -0.32
N ARG A 227 -19.69 -5.07 0.31
CA ARG A 227 -20.34 -5.34 1.60
C ARG A 227 -21.37 -6.48 1.51
N SER A 228 -22.11 -6.55 0.41
CA SER A 228 -23.06 -7.64 0.16
C SER A 228 -22.35 -8.97 -0.03
N ALA A 229 -21.26 -8.99 -0.81
CA ALA A 229 -20.42 -10.17 -1.02
C ALA A 229 -19.77 -10.64 0.29
N PHE A 230 -19.24 -9.71 1.10
CA PHE A 230 -18.71 -10.01 2.43
C PHE A 230 -19.74 -10.72 3.30
N ARG A 231 -20.97 -10.20 3.38
CA ARG A 231 -22.04 -10.79 4.21
C ARG A 231 -22.54 -12.12 3.65
N ALA A 232 -22.50 -12.33 2.35
CA ALA A 232 -22.77 -13.64 1.74
C ALA A 232 -21.70 -14.66 2.15
N ARG A 233 -20.42 -14.35 1.90
CA ARG A 233 -19.29 -15.22 2.26
C ARG A 233 -19.20 -15.47 3.77
N TRP A 234 -19.56 -14.49 4.60
CA TRP A 234 -19.68 -14.67 6.06
C TRP A 234 -20.67 -15.79 6.40
N ARG A 235 -21.88 -15.76 5.84
CA ARG A 235 -22.93 -16.77 6.10
C ARG A 235 -22.54 -18.16 5.62
N GLU A 236 -21.68 -18.24 4.61
CA GLU A 236 -21.20 -19.51 4.05
C GLU A 236 -20.06 -20.12 4.87
N ARG A 237 -19.19 -19.28 5.46
CA ARG A 237 -17.94 -19.73 6.09
C ARG A 237 -17.93 -19.71 7.61
N MET A 238 -18.76 -18.88 8.23
CA MET A 238 -18.78 -18.70 9.68
C MET A 238 -19.96 -19.45 10.30
N GLU A 239 -19.70 -20.11 11.43
CA GLU A 239 -20.74 -20.77 12.22
C GLU A 239 -21.49 -19.77 13.12
N GLY A 240 -22.71 -20.14 13.53
CA GLY A 240 -23.53 -19.35 14.44
C GLY A 240 -24.45 -18.33 13.75
N ASP A 241 -25.16 -17.55 14.55
CA ASP A 241 -26.11 -16.54 14.07
C ASP A 241 -25.39 -15.21 13.75
N PRO A 242 -25.26 -14.81 12.47
CA PRO A 242 -24.53 -13.61 12.09
C PRO A 242 -25.13 -12.32 12.67
N THR A 243 -26.43 -12.31 12.99
CA THR A 243 -27.10 -11.12 13.54
C THR A 243 -26.66 -10.81 14.96
N LYS A 244 -26.08 -11.80 15.66
CA LYS A 244 -25.45 -11.62 16.97
C LYS A 244 -24.02 -11.07 16.87
N THR A 245 -23.37 -11.19 15.72
CA THR A 245 -22.01 -10.69 15.52
C THR A 245 -22.00 -9.21 15.16
N ARG A 246 -21.25 -8.41 15.92
CA ARG A 246 -21.11 -6.96 15.69
C ARG A 246 -20.53 -6.65 14.31
N LEU A 247 -19.40 -7.26 13.95
CA LEU A 247 -18.72 -7.02 12.67
C LEU A 247 -19.64 -7.24 11.46
N TYR A 248 -20.45 -8.29 11.48
CA TYR A 248 -21.41 -8.58 10.40
C TYR A 248 -22.48 -7.49 10.26
N LYS A 249 -22.99 -6.96 11.39
CA LYS A 249 -23.96 -5.86 11.39
C LYS A 249 -23.34 -4.54 10.96
N ASP A 250 -22.15 -4.23 11.47
CA ASP A 250 -21.41 -3.01 11.16
C ASP A 250 -21.10 -2.94 9.65
N ILE A 251 -20.66 -4.04 9.03
CA ILE A 251 -20.52 -4.13 7.56
C ILE A 251 -21.84 -3.85 6.85
N GLY A 252 -22.96 -4.41 7.32
CA GLY A 252 -24.29 -4.11 6.77
C GLY A 252 -24.64 -2.63 6.83
N ALA A 253 -24.19 -1.93 7.88
CA ALA A 253 -24.36 -0.49 8.06
C ALA A 253 -23.30 0.36 7.35
N GLY A 254 -22.31 -0.25 6.68
CA GLY A 254 -21.21 0.47 6.03
C GLY A 254 -20.12 0.96 6.97
N ILE A 255 -20.04 0.39 8.17
CA ILE A 255 -19.05 0.70 9.19
C ILE A 255 -17.93 -0.33 9.12
N ALA A 256 -16.70 0.13 8.91
CA ALA A 256 -15.52 -0.70 9.04
C ALA A 256 -15.08 -0.75 10.51
N THR A 257 -15.50 -1.79 11.25
CA THR A 257 -15.12 -2.01 12.65
C THR A 257 -13.61 -2.20 12.78
N ALA A 258 -13.01 -1.77 13.89
CA ALA A 258 -11.61 -2.05 14.16
C ALA A 258 -11.29 -3.56 14.14
N GLY A 259 -10.15 -3.94 13.55
CA GLY A 259 -9.72 -5.33 13.35
C GLY A 259 -10.32 -6.04 12.11
N ILE A 260 -11.08 -5.32 11.29
CA ILE A 260 -11.73 -5.86 10.07
C ILE A 260 -10.73 -6.36 9.02
N GLU A 261 -9.50 -5.87 9.05
CA GLU A 261 -8.39 -6.27 8.16
C GLU A 261 -8.15 -7.79 8.22
N TYR A 262 -8.35 -8.42 9.39
CA TYR A 262 -8.22 -9.87 9.56
C TYR A 262 -9.30 -10.70 8.85
N TYR A 263 -10.32 -10.04 8.33
CA TYR A 263 -11.40 -10.65 7.54
C TYR A 263 -11.25 -10.35 6.04
N LEU A 264 -10.08 -9.87 5.61
CA LEU A 264 -9.75 -9.58 4.20
C LEU A 264 -10.26 -10.65 3.20
N PRO A 265 -10.11 -11.98 3.46
CA PRO A 265 -10.56 -13.00 2.51
C PRO A 265 -12.07 -13.05 2.28
N LEU A 266 -12.88 -12.37 3.10
CA LEU A 266 -14.33 -12.26 2.88
C LEU A 266 -14.68 -11.13 1.90
N PHE A 267 -13.78 -10.20 1.60
CA PHE A 267 -14.03 -9.13 0.63
C PHE A 267 -13.79 -9.57 -0.82
N PHE A 268 -12.98 -10.59 -1.05
CA PHE A 268 -12.57 -11.04 -2.38
C PHE A 268 -12.95 -12.49 -2.66
N ASP A 269 -13.18 -12.83 -3.93
CA ASP A 269 -13.33 -14.24 -4.36
C ASP A 269 -12.01 -15.00 -4.19
N SER A 270 -10.90 -14.33 -4.51
CA SER A 270 -9.54 -14.81 -4.30
C SER A 270 -8.67 -13.66 -3.77
N THR A 271 -7.91 -13.95 -2.71
CA THR A 271 -6.85 -13.06 -2.23
C THR A 271 -5.54 -13.31 -2.97
N ALA A 272 -4.63 -12.34 -2.87
CA ALA A 272 -3.27 -12.47 -3.35
C ALA A 272 -2.29 -12.64 -2.19
N THR A 273 -1.02 -12.73 -2.54
CA THR A 273 0.17 -12.68 -1.68
C THR A 273 1.11 -11.63 -2.24
N ILE A 274 2.17 -11.29 -1.50
CA ILE A 274 3.18 -10.36 -2.03
C ILE A 274 3.80 -10.86 -3.34
N PHE A 275 3.90 -12.17 -3.55
CA PHE A 275 4.49 -12.76 -4.76
C PHE A 275 3.70 -12.44 -6.03
N ASP A 276 2.38 -12.19 -5.92
CA ASP A 276 1.55 -11.74 -7.04
C ASP A 276 1.89 -10.30 -7.46
N TYR A 277 2.46 -9.50 -6.55
CA TYR A 277 2.92 -8.14 -6.82
C TYR A 277 4.37 -8.07 -7.31
N LEU A 278 5.23 -9.02 -6.92
CA LEU A 278 6.64 -9.06 -7.33
C LEU A 278 6.82 -9.36 -8.84
N GLY A 279 5.90 -10.15 -9.40
CA GLY A 279 5.97 -10.63 -10.78
C GLY A 279 6.90 -11.83 -10.98
N ALA A 280 6.70 -12.55 -12.09
CA ALA A 280 7.33 -13.85 -12.34
C ALA A 280 8.86 -13.82 -12.53
N ASN A 281 9.43 -12.65 -12.79
CA ASN A 281 10.88 -12.47 -13.04
C ASN A 281 11.64 -11.95 -11.81
N ALA A 282 10.95 -11.71 -10.69
CA ALA A 282 11.60 -11.29 -9.46
C ALA A 282 12.52 -12.38 -8.91
N THR A 283 13.62 -11.97 -8.30
CA THR A 283 14.54 -12.88 -7.62
C THR A 283 14.31 -12.80 -6.12
N LEU A 284 14.28 -13.94 -5.45
CA LEU A 284 14.06 -14.03 -4.00
C LEU A 284 15.37 -14.30 -3.27
N ALA A 285 15.61 -13.56 -2.20
CA ALA A 285 16.61 -13.85 -1.18
C ALA A 285 15.89 -14.10 0.15
N LEU A 286 16.27 -15.18 0.85
CA LEU A 286 15.68 -15.64 2.11
C LEU A 286 16.80 -15.86 3.13
#